data_AF-A0A5C4WZU1-F1
#
_entry.id   AF-A0A5C4WZU1-F1
#
_cell.length_a   1.000
_cell.length_b   1.000
_cell.length_c   1.000
_cell.angle_alpha   90.00
_cell.angle_beta   90.00
_cell.angle_gamma   90.00
#
_symmetry.space_group_name_H-M   'P 1'
#
loop_
_entity.id
_entity.type
_entity.pdbx_description
1 polymer ?
#
loop_
_entity_poly.entity_id
_entity_poly.type
_entity_poly.pdbx_seq_one_letter_code
_entity_poly.pdbx_strand_id
1 'polypeptide(L)'
;LLVLDEALAAELGLDPAWLRSPEGVRFLTGEHVPDGAQPVAQVYAGHQFGGYSPRLGDGRALLLGELTTRGGEVRDLHLKGSGRTPLSRGGDGLAAVGPMLREHVISSAMHALGVPTTRALAVVATGRD
;
A
#
# COMPACT_ATOMS: atom_id res chain seq x y z
N LEU A 1 -9.89 9.00 -6.32
CA LEU A 1 -10.03 7.58 -5.92
C LEU A 1 -10.54 6.78 -7.11
N LEU A 2 -9.82 5.76 -7.57
CA LEU A 2 -10.23 4.92 -8.70
C LEU A 2 -10.95 3.66 -8.24
N VAL A 3 -10.43 3.01 -7.19
CA VAL A 3 -10.99 1.78 -6.62
C VAL A 3 -10.85 1.82 -5.10
N LEU A 4 -11.84 1.30 -4.39
CA LEU A 4 -11.84 1.06 -2.95
C LEU A 4 -12.52 -0.29 -2.68
N ASP A 5 -11.84 -1.19 -1.98
CA ASP A 5 -12.41 -2.44 -1.46
C ASP A 5 -13.14 -2.13 -0.15
N GLU A 6 -14.45 -1.92 -0.22
CA GLU A 6 -15.27 -1.57 0.94
C GLU A 6 -15.39 -2.69 1.97
N ALA A 7 -15.39 -3.94 1.52
CA ALA A 7 -15.46 -5.09 2.40
C ALA A 7 -14.18 -5.20 3.23
N LEU A 8 -13.02 -5.02 2.58
CA LEU A 8 -11.74 -4.96 3.27
C LEU A 8 -11.62 -3.74 4.17
N ALA A 9 -12.10 -2.57 3.75
CA ALA A 9 -12.11 -1.38 4.60
C ALA A 9 -12.87 -1.67 5.91
N ALA A 10 -14.06 -2.27 5.82
CA ALA A 10 -14.85 -2.65 6.99
C ALA A 10 -14.17 -3.73 7.87
N GLU A 11 -13.49 -4.71 7.25
CA GLU A 11 -12.68 -5.73 7.94
C GLU A 11 -11.54 -5.10 8.75
N LEU A 12 -10.85 -4.13 8.16
CA LEU A 12 -9.79 -3.34 8.79
C LEU A 12 -10.30 -2.33 9.83
N GLY A 13 -11.63 -2.23 10.04
CA GLY A 13 -12.24 -1.30 10.97
C GLY A 13 -12.29 0.15 10.48
N LEU A 14 -12.07 0.39 9.18
CA LEU A 14 -12.15 1.69 8.54
C LEU A 14 -13.57 1.94 8.00
N ASP A 15 -14.01 3.21 7.98
CA ASP A 15 -15.27 3.61 7.38
C ASP A 15 -15.11 3.84 5.86
N PRO A 16 -15.76 3.06 4.99
CA PRO A 16 -15.70 3.26 3.54
C PRO A 16 -16.25 4.60 3.06
N ALA A 17 -17.22 5.19 3.78
CA ALA A 17 -17.76 6.50 3.43
C ALA A 17 -16.73 7.60 3.73
N TRP A 18 -16.10 7.54 4.91
CA TRP A 18 -15.00 8.43 5.25
C TRP A 18 -13.82 8.29 4.28
N LEU A 19 -13.41 7.07 3.88
CA LEU A 19 -12.32 6.86 2.92
C LEU A 19 -12.57 7.49 1.53
N ARG A 20 -13.84 7.77 1.19
CA ARG A 20 -14.22 8.47 -0.05
C ARG A 20 -14.26 10.00 0.10
N SER A 21 -14.24 10.51 1.33
CA SER A 21 -14.14 11.94 1.59
C SER A 21 -12.79 12.50 1.13
N PRO A 22 -12.65 13.83 0.94
CA PRO A 22 -11.36 14.45 0.68
C PRO A 22 -10.30 14.09 1.74
N GLU A 23 -10.68 14.05 3.01
CA GLU A 23 -9.81 13.68 4.14
C GLU A 23 -9.33 12.24 4.03
N GLY A 24 -10.25 11.32 3.73
CA GLY A 24 -9.94 9.90 3.54
C GLY A 24 -9.03 9.66 2.33
N VAL A 25 -9.21 10.41 1.24
CA VAL A 25 -8.30 10.33 0.09
C VAL A 25 -6.91 10.85 0.45
N ARG A 26 -6.79 11.94 1.21
CA ARG A 26 -5.48 12.42 1.73
C ARG A 26 -4.81 11.39 2.63
N PHE A 27 -5.58 10.64 3.42
CA PHE A 27 -5.05 9.50 4.18
C PHE A 27 -4.54 8.39 3.27
N LEU A 28 -5.33 7.97 2.28
CA LEU A 28 -4.97 6.91 1.33
C LEU A 28 -3.76 7.26 0.45
N THR A 29 -3.45 8.55 0.25
CA THR A 29 -2.26 9.02 -0.48
C THR A 29 -1.06 9.29 0.43
N GLY A 30 -1.21 9.12 1.75
CA GLY A 30 -0.16 9.45 2.73
C GLY A 30 0.10 10.95 2.90
N GLU A 31 -0.77 11.82 2.36
CA GLU A 31 -0.72 13.27 2.58
C GLU A 31 -1.17 13.63 4.00
N HIS A 32 -2.10 12.84 4.56
CA HIS A 32 -2.52 12.93 5.95
C HIS A 32 -2.19 11.63 6.69
N VAL A 33 -1.14 11.67 7.48
CA VAL A 33 -0.72 10.55 8.34
C VAL A 33 -1.31 10.79 9.74
N PRO A 34 -2.01 9.81 10.34
CA PRO A 34 -2.59 9.96 11.69
C PRO A 34 -1.54 10.27 12.75
N ASP A 35 -1.92 11.03 13.78
CA ASP A 35 -1.05 11.33 14.90
C ASP A 35 -0.53 10.03 15.56
N GLY A 36 0.78 9.96 15.76
CA GLY A 36 1.47 8.80 16.34
C GLY A 36 1.86 7.70 15.35
N ALA A 37 1.38 7.73 14.11
CA ALA A 37 1.90 6.85 13.06
C ALA A 37 3.32 7.28 12.66
N GLN A 38 4.19 6.31 12.46
CA GLN A 38 5.57 6.53 12.05
C GLN A 38 5.83 5.79 10.73
N PRO A 39 5.60 6.44 9.58
CA PRO A 39 5.84 5.81 8.30
C PRO A 39 7.32 5.44 8.15
N VAL A 40 7.59 4.20 7.73
CA VAL A 40 8.96 3.71 7.53
C VAL A 40 9.14 3.07 6.17
N ALA A 41 10.34 3.21 5.60
CA ALA A 41 10.79 2.42 4.47
C ALA A 41 11.68 1.30 5.01
N GLN A 42 11.29 0.03 4.80
CA GLN A 42 12.02 -1.10 5.32
C GLN A 42 13.24 -1.42 4.44
N VAL A 43 14.37 -1.72 5.06
CA VAL A 43 15.58 -2.20 4.36
C VAL A 43 15.59 -3.71 4.32
N TYR A 44 15.92 -4.28 3.17
CA TYR A 44 16.12 -5.70 2.99
C TYR A 44 17.15 -5.96 1.89
N ALA A 45 17.57 -7.21 1.71
CA ALA A 45 18.46 -7.67 0.66
C ALA A 45 17.82 -8.86 -0.06
N GLY A 46 18.41 -9.34 -1.16
CA GLY A 46 17.86 -10.52 -1.82
C GLY A 46 18.62 -10.95 -3.06
N HIS A 47 18.40 -12.20 -3.47
CA HIS A 47 18.91 -12.70 -4.73
C HIS A 47 17.94 -12.34 -5.86
N GLN A 48 18.41 -11.56 -6.83
CA GLN A 48 17.64 -11.21 -8.02
C GLN A 48 18.28 -11.90 -9.23
N PHE A 49 17.52 -12.75 -9.91
CA PHE A 49 17.99 -13.50 -11.09
C PHE A 49 19.28 -14.29 -10.84
N GLY A 50 19.42 -14.89 -9.65
CA GLY A 50 20.58 -15.68 -9.24
C GLY A 50 21.76 -14.88 -8.67
N GLY A 51 21.77 -13.55 -8.80
CA GLY A 51 22.80 -12.69 -8.21
C GLY A 51 22.37 -12.11 -6.86
N TYR A 52 23.28 -12.07 -5.88
CA TYR A 52 23.00 -11.43 -4.60
C TYR A 52 23.03 -9.90 -4.72
N SER A 53 21.94 -9.25 -4.33
CA SER A 53 21.87 -7.80 -4.15
C SER A 53 21.93 -7.49 -2.65
N PRO A 54 23.05 -6.94 -2.14
CA PRO A 54 23.25 -6.73 -0.71
C PRO A 54 22.39 -5.59 -0.13
N ARG A 55 21.77 -4.78 -0.99
CA ARG A 55 20.94 -3.65 -0.58
C ARG A 55 19.77 -3.45 -1.54
N LEU A 56 18.61 -3.84 -1.08
CA LEU A 56 17.29 -3.52 -1.61
C LEU A 56 16.57 -2.68 -0.54
N GLY A 57 15.25 -2.82 -0.46
CA GLY A 57 14.39 -2.08 0.44
C GLY A 57 13.18 -1.50 -0.27
N ASP A 58 12.29 -0.90 0.51
CA ASP A 58 11.10 -0.22 0.03
C ASP A 58 11.48 1.04 -0.76
N GLY A 59 11.85 0.86 -2.02
CA GLY A 59 12.28 1.94 -2.90
C GLY A 59 11.14 2.81 -3.44
N ARG A 60 9.89 2.40 -3.24
CA ARG A 60 8.68 3.11 -3.69
C ARG A 60 7.47 2.84 -2.80
N ALA A 61 7.71 2.48 -1.55
CA ALA A 61 6.67 2.18 -0.61
C ALA A 61 7.04 2.70 0.77
N LEU A 62 6.01 2.94 1.59
CA LEU A 62 6.14 3.18 3.01
C LEU A 62 5.17 2.25 3.74
N LEU A 63 5.62 1.62 4.81
CA LEU A 63 4.74 1.10 5.85
C LEU A 63 4.21 2.33 6.60
N LEU A 64 2.95 2.70 6.41
CA LEU A 64 2.35 3.85 7.11
C LEU A 64 2.15 3.55 8.60
N GLY A 65 1.89 2.29 8.91
CA GLY A 65 1.68 1.79 10.26
C GLY A 65 0.94 0.46 10.24
N GLU A 66 0.49 0.06 11.41
CA GLU A 66 -0.21 -1.20 11.65
C GLU A 66 -1.63 -0.89 12.15
N LEU A 67 -2.62 -1.58 11.60
CA LEU A 67 -4.02 -1.51 12.00
C LEU A 67 -4.37 -2.76 12.80
N THR A 68 -5.08 -2.58 13.91
CA THR A 68 -5.73 -3.70 14.61
C THR A 68 -7.13 -3.86 14.02
N THR A 69 -7.40 -5.00 13.39
CA THR A 69 -8.72 -5.31 12.82
C THR A 69 -9.75 -5.50 13.92
N ARG A 70 -11.03 -5.55 13.56
CA ARG A 70 -12.11 -5.87 14.51
C ARG A 70 -11.97 -7.26 15.15
N GLY A 71 -11.25 -8.17 14.48
CA GLY A 71 -10.92 -9.50 15.01
C GLY A 71 -9.72 -9.52 15.97
N GLY A 72 -9.09 -8.37 16.22
CA GLY A 72 -7.89 -8.27 17.06
C GLY A 72 -6.58 -8.63 16.34
N GLU A 73 -6.64 -8.88 15.03
CA GLU A 73 -5.43 -9.18 14.26
C GLU A 73 -4.73 -7.91 13.83
N VAL A 74 -3.40 -7.95 13.75
CA VAL A 74 -2.60 -6.84 13.25
C VAL A 74 -2.44 -6.96 11.74
N ARG A 75 -2.57 -5.83 11.04
CA ARG A 75 -2.42 -5.72 9.58
C ARG A 75 -1.59 -4.50 9.22
N ASP A 76 -0.56 -4.72 8.43
CA ASP A 76 0.26 -3.65 7.86
C ASP A 76 -0.53 -2.81 6.85
N LEU A 77 -0.42 -1.50 6.95
CA LEU A 77 -0.88 -0.57 5.93
C LEU A 77 0.31 -0.06 5.12
N HIS A 78 0.59 -0.71 4.00
CA HIS A 78 1.64 -0.30 3.06
C HIS A 78 1.10 0.60 1.94
N LEU A 79 1.68 1.78 1.79
CA LEU A 79 1.40 2.71 0.69
C LEU A 79 2.43 2.52 -0.42
N LYS A 80 2.02 1.96 -1.55
CA LYS A 80 2.85 1.76 -2.74
C LYS A 80 2.71 2.93 -3.71
N GLY A 81 3.82 3.42 -4.24
CA GLY A 81 3.88 4.67 -5.00
C GLY A 81 3.93 5.92 -4.13
N SER A 82 4.38 5.79 -2.88
CA SER A 82 4.51 6.87 -1.89
C SER A 82 5.54 7.95 -2.27
N GLY A 83 6.31 7.74 -3.33
CA GLY A 83 7.44 8.59 -3.72
C GLY A 83 8.78 8.01 -3.29
N ARG A 84 9.82 8.82 -3.44
CA ARG A 84 11.21 8.40 -3.20
C ARG A 84 11.47 8.13 -1.73
N THR A 85 12.27 7.11 -1.48
CA THR A 85 12.87 6.79 -0.19
C THR A 85 14.41 6.76 -0.34
N PRO A 86 15.18 6.68 0.75
CA PRO A 86 16.63 6.42 0.68
C PRO A 86 17.01 5.10 -0.03
N LEU A 87 16.02 4.28 -0.40
CA LEU A 87 16.14 2.95 -0.99
C LEU A 87 15.68 2.91 -2.46
N SER A 88 15.30 4.04 -3.08
CA SER A 88 14.77 4.09 -4.46
C SER A 88 15.78 3.76 -5.57
N ARG A 89 17.10 3.72 -5.28
CA ARG A 89 18.17 3.32 -6.22
C ARG A 89 18.08 3.97 -7.62
N GLY A 90 17.70 5.25 -7.67
CA GLY A 90 17.58 6.03 -8.92
C GLY A 90 16.17 6.09 -9.51
N GLY A 91 15.21 5.32 -8.99
CA GLY A 91 13.80 5.46 -9.34
C GLY A 91 13.14 6.70 -8.73
N ASP A 92 12.03 7.13 -9.33
CA ASP A 92 11.17 8.22 -8.86
C ASP A 92 10.31 7.85 -7.63
N GLY A 93 10.25 6.56 -7.29
CA GLY A 93 9.47 6.06 -6.16
C GLY A 93 7.95 6.09 -6.38
N LEU A 94 7.50 6.37 -7.61
CA LEU A 94 6.08 6.43 -7.97
C LEU A 94 5.59 5.08 -8.54
N ALA A 95 4.28 4.98 -8.69
CA ALA A 95 3.62 3.83 -9.29
C ALA A 95 2.61 4.26 -10.33
N ALA A 96 2.74 3.72 -11.55
CA ALA A 96 1.76 3.94 -12.61
C ALA A 96 0.42 3.25 -12.26
N VAL A 97 -0.69 3.86 -12.69
CA VAL A 97 -2.06 3.40 -12.40
C VAL A 97 -2.30 1.96 -12.89
N GLY A 98 -1.87 1.64 -14.11
CA GLY A 98 -2.09 0.30 -14.71
C GLY A 98 -1.55 -0.85 -13.85
N PRO A 99 -0.26 -0.83 -13.45
CA PRO A 99 0.28 -1.79 -12.49
C PRO A 99 -0.49 -1.89 -11.16
N MET A 100 -0.93 -0.76 -10.58
CA MET A 100 -1.67 -0.76 -9.31
C MET A 100 -3.07 -1.39 -9.45
N LEU A 101 -3.78 -1.10 -10.54
CA LEU A 101 -5.06 -1.74 -10.84
C LEU A 101 -4.90 -3.24 -11.04
N ARG A 102 -3.84 -3.68 -11.75
CA ARG A 102 -3.57 -5.10 -11.98
C ARG A 102 -3.28 -5.83 -10.66
N GLU A 103 -2.51 -5.22 -9.77
CA GLU A 103 -2.22 -5.76 -8.44
C GLU A 103 -3.48 -5.88 -7.59
N HIS A 104 -4.36 -4.87 -7.62
CA HIS A 104 -5.65 -4.93 -6.95
C HIS A 104 -6.52 -6.08 -7.48
N VAL A 105 -6.69 -6.21 -8.80
CA VAL A 105 -7.52 -7.27 -9.39
C VAL A 105 -6.97 -8.66 -9.06
N ILE A 106 -5.65 -8.87 -9.19
CA ILE A 106 -5.03 -10.18 -8.95
C ILE A 106 -5.10 -10.55 -7.46
N SER A 107 -4.79 -9.63 -6.55
CA SER A 107 -4.85 -9.90 -5.11
C SER A 107 -6.28 -10.25 -4.67
N SER A 108 -7.28 -9.49 -5.11
CA SER A 108 -8.69 -9.78 -4.84
C SER A 108 -9.12 -11.14 -5.38
N ALA A 109 -8.71 -11.49 -6.60
CA ALA A 109 -9.02 -12.79 -7.20
C ALA A 109 -8.38 -13.95 -6.43
N MET A 110 -7.09 -13.83 -6.07
CA MET A 110 -6.41 -14.85 -5.26
C MET A 110 -7.10 -15.07 -3.91
N HIS A 111 -7.47 -13.97 -3.23
CA HIS A 111 -8.17 -14.06 -1.95
C HIS A 111 -9.53 -14.75 -2.09
N ALA A 112 -10.32 -14.39 -3.11
CA ALA A 112 -11.61 -15.02 -3.39
C ALA A 112 -11.48 -16.52 -3.71
N LEU A 113 -10.35 -16.95 -4.27
CA LEU A 113 -10.02 -18.36 -4.53
C LEU A 113 -9.46 -19.09 -3.30
N GLY A 114 -9.34 -18.42 -2.14
CA GLY A 114 -8.78 -19.00 -0.92
C GLY A 114 -7.25 -19.14 -0.94
N VAL A 115 -6.57 -18.49 -1.88
CA VAL A 115 -5.11 -18.49 -1.97
C VAL A 115 -4.55 -17.36 -1.09
N PRO A 116 -3.64 -17.66 -0.14
CA PRO A 116 -3.01 -16.63 0.68
C PRO A 116 -2.33 -15.58 -0.19
N THR A 117 -2.65 -14.31 0.06
CA THR A 117 -2.15 -13.17 -0.73
C THR A 117 -2.19 -11.89 0.10
N THR A 118 -1.45 -10.87 -0.33
CA THR A 118 -1.68 -9.51 0.16
C THR A 118 -3.05 -9.02 -0.32
N ARG A 119 -3.57 -7.97 0.32
CA ARG A 119 -4.87 -7.39 -0.05
C ARG A 119 -4.67 -5.92 -0.41
N ALA A 120 -5.38 -5.46 -1.45
CA ALA A 120 -5.27 -4.09 -1.95
C ALA A 120 -6.50 -3.28 -1.56
N LEU A 121 -6.35 -2.40 -0.56
CA LEU A 121 -7.44 -1.57 -0.03
C LEU A 121 -7.97 -0.56 -1.06
N ALA A 122 -7.10 0.20 -1.72
CA ALA A 122 -7.52 1.24 -2.65
C ALA A 122 -6.49 1.49 -3.74
N VAL A 123 -6.95 2.06 -4.85
CA VAL A 123 -6.09 2.64 -5.90
C VAL A 123 -6.50 4.09 -6.10
N VAL A 124 -5.54 5.01 -5.96
CA VAL A 124 -5.75 6.45 -6.10
C VAL A 124 -4.89 6.99 -7.23
N ALA A 125 -5.50 7.68 -8.20
CA ALA A 125 -4.76 8.47 -9.18
C ALA A 125 -4.47 9.87 -8.63
N THR A 126 -3.28 10.37 -8.90
CA THR A 126 -2.81 11.70 -8.46
C THR A 126 -2.96 12.78 -9.54
N GLY A 127 -3.32 12.39 -10.77
CA GLY A 127 -3.37 13.30 -11.93
C GLY A 127 -2.00 13.74 -12.44
N ARG A 128 -0.91 13.08 -12.01
CA ARG A 128 0.42 13.27 -12.58
C ARG A 128 0.61 12.36 -13.78
N ASP A 129 1.08 12.94 -14.89
CA ASP A 129 1.45 12.23 -16.12
C ASP A 129 2.89 11.70 -16.06
#